data_AF-A0A0G0HHW8-F1
#
_entry.id   AF-A0A0G0HHW8-F1
#
_cell.length_a   1.000
_cell.length_b   1.000
_cell.length_c   1.000
_cell.angle_alpha   90.00
_cell.angle_beta   90.00
_cell.angle_gamma   90.00
#
_symmetry.space_group_name_H-M   'P 1'
#
loop_
_entity.id
_entity.type
_entity.pdbx_description
1 polymer ?
#
loop_
_entity_poly.entity_id
_entity_poly.type
_entity_poly.pdbx_seq_one_letter_code
_entity_poly.pdbx_strand_id
1 'polypeptide(L)'
;MSNISPNFILQEMIHGIFAIPFAYIIFIKTRSLKSALFVILLTYLLDLDHLLDYFLYFGFKFNVFDFISASYFLNTKRAIVPFHAWEWTLLLFPLSYRKGWRSVFTILLFALIPHLIYDSLVVGSFVFYSIIYRGLKGFVNIN
;
A
#
# COMPACT_ATOMS: atom_id res chain seq x y z
N MET A 1 -25.28 0.34 -4.96
CA MET A 1 -24.41 -0.68 -5.58
C MET A 1 -23.32 0.06 -6.34
N SER A 2 -22.23 0.43 -5.67
CA SER A 2 -21.08 1.05 -6.31
C SER A 2 -20.35 -0.01 -7.15
N ASN A 3 -20.21 0.28 -8.44
CA ASN A 3 -19.48 -0.52 -9.42
C ASN A 3 -17.97 -0.55 -9.06
N ILE A 4 -17.57 -1.40 -8.12
CA ILE A 4 -16.16 -1.57 -7.75
C ILE A 4 -15.72 -2.98 -8.18
N SER A 5 -15.48 -3.13 -9.48
CA SER A 5 -14.38 -3.98 -9.94
C SER A 5 -13.38 -3.07 -10.65
N PRO A 6 -12.47 -2.41 -9.92
CA PRO A 6 -11.40 -1.71 -10.58
C PRO A 6 -10.52 -2.80 -11.16
N ASN A 7 -10.18 -2.66 -12.44
CA ASN A 7 -9.15 -3.49 -13.06
C ASN A 7 -7.91 -3.41 -12.15
N PHE A 8 -7.59 -4.49 -11.42
CA PHE A 8 -6.49 -4.52 -10.44
C PHE A 8 -5.21 -3.93 -11.03
N ILE A 9 -4.91 -4.32 -12.27
CA ILE A 9 -3.76 -3.82 -13.04
C ILE A 9 -3.82 -2.29 -13.21
N LEU A 10 -4.99 -1.72 -13.45
CA LEU A 10 -5.15 -0.27 -13.54
C LEU A 10 -4.86 0.43 -12.21
N GLN A 11 -5.30 -0.15 -11.08
CA GLN A 11 -4.97 0.42 -9.76
C GLN A 11 -3.47 0.39 -9.53
N GLU A 12 -2.83 -0.76 -9.74
CA GLU A 12 -1.37 -0.90 -9.65
C GLU A 12 -0.64 0.13 -10.52
N MET A 13 -1.06 0.31 -11.78
CA MET A 13 -0.49 1.32 -12.66
C MET A 13 -0.63 2.73 -12.08
N ILE A 14 -1.77 3.06 -11.46
CA ILE A 14 -2.00 4.36 -10.84
C ILE A 14 -1.12 4.55 -9.59
N HIS A 15 -0.90 3.51 -8.77
CA HIS A 15 0.05 3.56 -7.65
C HIS A 15 1.45 3.98 -8.13
N GLY A 16 1.93 3.37 -9.21
CA GLY A 16 3.21 3.74 -9.84
C GLY A 16 3.25 5.20 -10.28
N ILE A 17 2.18 5.70 -10.91
CA ILE A 17 2.07 7.10 -11.34
C ILE A 17 2.08 8.05 -10.14
N PHE A 18 1.32 7.74 -9.09
CA PHE A 18 1.27 8.53 -7.84
C PHE A 18 2.62 8.57 -7.12
N ALA A 19 3.45 7.54 -7.27
CA ALA A 19 4.78 7.49 -6.68
C ALA A 19 5.85 8.30 -7.45
N ILE A 20 5.61 8.72 -8.71
CA ILE A 20 6.59 9.46 -9.51
C ILE A 20 7.05 10.77 -8.83
N PRO A 21 6.16 11.66 -8.35
CA PRO A 21 6.58 12.87 -7.65
C PRO A 21 7.45 12.59 -6.42
N PHE A 22 7.15 11.52 -5.69
CA PHE A 22 7.89 11.12 -4.49
C PHE A 22 9.27 10.56 -4.84
N ALA A 23 9.36 9.71 -5.86
CA ALA A 23 10.62 9.23 -6.42
C ALA A 23 11.49 10.39 -6.93
N TYR A 24 10.88 11.40 -7.56
CA TYR A 24 11.57 12.60 -8.03
C TYR A 24 12.15 13.43 -6.87
N ILE A 25 11.41 13.60 -5.77
CA ILE A 25 11.92 14.26 -4.56
C ILE A 25 13.13 13.51 -4.00
N ILE A 26 13.05 12.18 -3.91
CA ILE A 26 14.18 11.34 -3.47
C ILE A 26 15.37 11.50 -4.41
N PHE A 27 15.15 11.54 -5.72
CA PHE A 27 16.22 11.77 -6.69
C PHE A 27 16.90 13.12 -6.47
N ILE A 28 16.15 14.23 -6.32
CA ILE A 28 16.73 15.56 -6.08
C ILE A 28 17.57 15.57 -4.80
N LYS A 29 17.05 14.98 -3.70
CA LYS A 29 17.70 15.01 -2.38
C LYS A 29 18.91 14.11 -2.28
N THR A 30 18.90 12.96 -2.97
CA THR A 30 19.97 11.95 -2.84
C THR A 30 20.94 11.94 -4.02
N ARG A 31 20.53 12.52 -5.16
CA ARG A 31 21.14 12.39 -6.50
C ARG A 31 21.34 10.93 -6.93
N SER A 32 20.51 10.03 -6.42
CA SER A 32 20.60 8.59 -6.69
C SER A 32 19.38 8.09 -7.46
N LEU A 33 19.58 7.73 -8.73
CA LEU A 33 18.55 7.06 -9.53
C LEU A 33 18.14 5.73 -8.88
N LYS A 34 19.10 5.00 -8.29
CA LYS A 34 18.84 3.76 -7.55
C LYS A 34 17.82 3.97 -6.43
N SER A 35 18.00 5.00 -5.59
CA SER A 35 17.05 5.31 -4.51
C SER A 35 15.66 5.68 -5.04
N ALA A 36 15.59 6.46 -6.13
CA ALA A 36 14.31 6.82 -6.75
C ALA A 36 13.58 5.61 -7.35
N LEU A 37 14.30 4.71 -8.04
CA LEU A 37 13.74 3.47 -8.57
C LEU A 37 13.26 2.54 -7.45
N PHE A 38 13.95 2.52 -6.31
CA PHE A 38 13.48 1.76 -5.15
C PHE A 38 12.18 2.29 -4.55
N VAL A 39 11.92 3.61 -4.60
CA VAL A 39 10.61 4.13 -4.19
C VAL A 39 9.49 3.54 -5.05
N ILE A 40 9.67 3.56 -6.38
CA ILE A 40 8.68 3.02 -7.31
C ILE A 40 8.51 1.51 -7.10
N LEU A 41 9.62 0.76 -7.03
CA LEU A 41 9.59 -0.68 -6.80
C LEU A 41 8.86 -1.02 -5.49
N LEU A 42 9.23 -0.36 -4.39
CA LEU A 42 8.63 -0.62 -3.08
C LEU A 42 7.17 -0.21 -3.01
N THR A 43 6.73 0.76 -3.80
CA THR A 43 5.29 1.11 -3.90
C THR A 43 4.49 -0.12 -4.34
N TYR A 44 4.90 -0.80 -5.41
CA TYR A 44 4.24 -2.03 -5.86
C TYR A 44 4.37 -3.20 -4.89
N LEU A 45 5.50 -3.30 -4.17
CA LEU A 45 5.72 -4.40 -3.24
C LEU A 45 4.87 -4.28 -1.96
N LEU A 46 4.25 -3.13 -1.68
CA LEU A 46 3.34 -2.98 -0.54
C LEU A 46 2.12 -3.89 -0.68
N ASP A 47 1.57 -4.02 -1.90
CA ASP A 47 0.43 -4.88 -2.22
C ASP A 47 0.71 -6.38 -2.09
N LEU A 48 1.95 -6.79 -1.82
CA LEU A 48 2.20 -8.18 -1.48
C LEU A 48 1.58 -8.58 -0.13
N ASP A 49 1.18 -7.64 0.72
CA ASP A 49 0.49 -7.96 1.96
C ASP A 49 -0.94 -8.48 1.75
N HIS A 50 -1.57 -8.21 0.59
CA HIS A 50 -2.83 -8.82 0.18
C HIS A 50 -2.74 -10.33 0.05
N LEU A 51 -1.52 -10.89 -0.09
CA LEU A 51 -1.31 -12.35 -0.04
C LEU A 51 -1.79 -12.95 1.28
N LEU A 52 -1.76 -12.19 2.37
CA LEU A 52 -2.29 -12.65 3.66
C LEU A 52 -3.80 -12.87 3.58
N ASP A 53 -4.55 -11.89 3.10
CA ASP A 53 -6.01 -11.99 2.90
C ASP A 53 -6.35 -13.10 1.89
N TYR A 54 -5.57 -13.22 0.81
CA TYR A 54 -5.68 -14.30 -0.16
C TYR A 54 -5.53 -15.68 0.49
N PHE A 55 -4.44 -15.92 1.22
CA PHE A 55 -4.18 -17.23 1.82
C PHE A 55 -5.14 -17.55 2.96
N LEU A 56 -5.67 -16.55 3.66
CA LEU A 56 -6.73 -16.76 4.66
C LEU A 56 -8.06 -17.18 4.03
N TYR A 57 -8.33 -16.76 2.80
CA TYR A 57 -9.56 -17.12 2.09
C TYR A 57 -9.43 -18.43 1.28
N PHE A 58 -8.39 -18.54 0.44
CA PHE A 58 -8.19 -19.68 -0.47
C PHE A 58 -7.30 -20.80 0.11
N GLY A 59 -6.66 -20.59 1.26
CA GLY A 59 -5.60 -21.46 1.77
C GLY A 59 -4.28 -21.30 0.99
N PHE A 60 -3.26 -22.10 1.30
CA PHE A 60 -1.89 -21.94 0.77
C PHE A 60 -1.69 -22.35 -0.71
N LYS A 61 -2.77 -22.62 -1.46
CA LYS A 61 -2.66 -22.95 -2.89
C LYS A 61 -2.73 -21.67 -3.70
N PHE A 62 -1.56 -21.15 -4.10
CA PHE A 62 -1.49 -19.91 -4.87
C PHE A 62 -1.97 -20.08 -6.31
N ASN A 63 -2.88 -19.21 -6.73
CA ASN A 63 -3.33 -19.00 -8.09
C ASN A 63 -3.33 -17.50 -8.40
N VAL A 64 -2.56 -17.13 -9.42
CA VAL A 64 -2.37 -15.72 -9.80
C VAL A 64 -3.66 -15.06 -10.30
N PHE A 65 -4.54 -15.80 -10.98
CA PHE A 65 -5.80 -15.27 -11.46
C PHE A 65 -6.75 -14.97 -10.30
N ASP A 66 -6.81 -15.85 -9.30
CA ASP A 66 -7.60 -15.63 -8.10
C ASP A 66 -7.06 -14.44 -7.28
N PHE A 67 -5.73 -14.31 -7.19
CA PHE A 67 -5.09 -13.18 -6.51
C PHE A 67 -5.42 -11.85 -7.20
N ILE A 68 -5.19 -11.75 -8.51
CA ILE A 68 -5.46 -10.54 -9.31
C ILE A 68 -6.96 -10.23 -9.37
N SER A 69 -7.83 -11.24 -9.28
CA SER A 69 -9.29 -11.02 -9.26
C SER A 69 -9.76 -10.24 -8.04
N ALA A 70 -8.98 -10.22 -6.96
CA ALA A 70 -9.34 -9.60 -5.68
C ALA A 70 -10.71 -10.10 -5.12
N SER A 71 -11.21 -11.26 -5.58
CA SER A 71 -12.55 -11.77 -5.23
C SER A 71 -12.70 -12.09 -3.74
N TYR A 72 -11.61 -12.41 -3.06
CA TYR A 72 -11.58 -12.64 -1.60
C TYR A 72 -11.97 -11.38 -0.80
N PHE A 73 -11.65 -10.17 -1.27
CA PHE A 73 -12.15 -8.93 -0.65
C PHE A 73 -13.67 -8.78 -0.81
N LEU A 74 -14.19 -9.11 -2.00
CA LEU A 74 -15.62 -9.03 -2.29
C LEU A 74 -16.44 -9.99 -1.44
N ASN A 75 -15.91 -11.19 -1.20
CA ASN A 75 -16.59 -12.27 -0.46
C ASN A 75 -16.48 -12.12 1.06
N THR A 76 -15.31 -11.73 1.58
CA THR A 76 -15.08 -11.61 3.03
C THR A 76 -15.50 -10.26 3.60
N LYS A 77 -15.53 -9.21 2.76
CA LYS A 77 -15.64 -7.81 3.17
C LYS A 77 -14.57 -7.39 4.19
N ARG A 78 -13.46 -8.11 4.28
CA ARG A 78 -12.36 -7.84 5.22
C ARG A 78 -11.11 -7.44 4.47
N ALA A 79 -10.35 -6.52 5.03
CA ALA A 79 -8.99 -6.22 4.57
C ALA A 79 -8.03 -6.16 5.75
N ILE A 80 -7.18 -7.18 5.88
CA ILE A 80 -6.19 -7.28 6.95
C ILE A 80 -4.93 -6.49 6.59
N VAL A 81 -4.45 -6.60 5.35
CA VAL A 81 -3.41 -5.75 4.71
C VAL A 81 -2.53 -4.96 5.70
N PRO A 82 -1.60 -5.63 6.40
CA PRO A 82 -0.85 -5.05 7.50
C PRO A 82 0.12 -3.94 7.08
N PHE A 83 0.62 -3.92 5.85
CA PHE A 83 1.51 -2.87 5.35
C PHE A 83 0.74 -1.60 4.99
N HIS A 84 -0.56 -1.72 4.72
CA HIS A 84 -1.46 -0.60 4.45
C HIS A 84 -1.92 0.10 5.74
N ALA A 85 -0.96 0.67 6.49
CA ALA A 85 -1.25 1.31 7.76
C ALA A 85 -0.58 2.69 7.89
N TRP A 86 -1.36 3.73 8.19
CA TRP A 86 -0.84 5.07 8.48
C TRP A 86 0.09 5.07 9.69
N GLU A 87 -0.08 4.16 10.63
CA GLU A 87 0.81 3.99 11.79
C GLU A 87 2.27 3.75 11.37
N TRP A 88 2.52 3.08 10.25
CA TRP A 88 3.88 2.93 9.73
C TRP A 88 4.51 4.25 9.31
N THR A 89 3.73 5.19 8.77
CA THR A 89 4.25 6.54 8.45
C THR A 89 4.71 7.27 9.71
N LEU A 90 3.96 7.15 10.81
CA LEU A 90 4.30 7.77 12.10
C LEU A 90 5.60 7.19 12.68
N LEU A 91 5.83 5.89 12.49
CA LEU A 91 7.05 5.20 12.91
C LEU A 91 8.24 5.51 11.98
N LEU A 92 8.02 5.52 10.67
CA LEU A 92 9.07 5.71 9.66
C LEU A 92 9.56 7.17 9.60
N PHE A 93 8.73 8.15 9.92
CA PHE A 93 9.11 9.56 9.90
C PHE A 93 10.30 9.90 10.84
N PRO A 94 10.27 9.61 12.15
CA PRO A 94 11.41 9.88 13.03
C PRO A 94 12.65 9.04 12.68
N LEU A 95 12.47 7.80 12.22
CA LEU A 95 13.58 6.96 11.75
C LEU A 95 14.25 7.54 10.50
N SER A 96 13.44 8.03 9.57
CA SER A 96 13.90 8.71 8.35
C SER A 96 14.66 9.99 8.69
N TYR A 97 14.11 10.81 9.59
CA TYR A 97 14.76 12.04 10.03
C TYR A 97 16.14 11.76 10.65
N ARG A 98 16.22 10.75 11.54
CA ARG A 98 17.48 10.38 12.21
C ARG A 98 18.53 9.77 11.26
N LYS A 99 18.11 9.01 10.25
CA LYS A 99 19.02 8.26 9.36
C LYS A 99 19.31 8.98 8.04
N GLY A 100 18.52 10.00 7.71
CA GLY A 100 18.70 10.86 6.54
C GLY A 100 18.19 10.28 5.23
N TRP A 101 18.26 11.10 4.18
CA TRP A 101 17.58 10.89 2.89
C TRP A 101 17.94 9.62 2.12
N ARG A 102 19.14 9.06 2.34
CA ARG A 102 19.60 7.83 1.68
C ARG A 102 19.23 6.56 2.45
N SER A 103 18.59 6.70 3.61
CA SER A 103 18.23 5.56 4.45
C SER A 103 17.09 4.76 3.84
N VAL A 104 17.06 3.45 4.13
CA VAL A 104 15.94 2.58 3.76
C VAL A 104 14.61 3.08 4.34
N PHE A 105 14.62 3.69 5.53
CA PHE A 105 13.42 4.24 6.16
C PHE A 105 12.82 5.38 5.35
N THR A 106 13.66 6.27 4.80
CA THR A 106 13.17 7.37 3.95
C THR A 106 12.60 6.85 2.65
N ILE A 107 13.26 5.86 2.03
CA ILE A 107 12.74 5.25 0.80
C ILE A 107 11.39 4.57 1.05
N LEU A 108 11.27 3.78 2.13
CA LEU A 108 10.01 3.13 2.54
C LEU A 108 8.92 4.15 2.82
N LEU A 109 9.22 5.23 3.55
CA LEU A 109 8.27 6.31 3.84
C LEU A 109 7.74 6.94 2.54
N PHE A 110 8.62 7.21 1.58
CA PHE A 110 8.27 7.83 0.31
C PHE A 110 7.60 6.87 -0.68
N ALA A 111 7.69 5.56 -0.47
CA ALA A 111 6.87 4.56 -1.18
C ALA A 111 5.47 4.43 -0.54
N LEU A 112 5.41 4.40 0.79
CA LEU A 112 4.18 4.18 1.53
C LEU A 112 3.19 5.35 1.45
N ILE A 113 3.67 6.59 1.54
CA ILE A 113 2.79 7.77 1.51
C ILE A 113 1.95 7.86 0.22
N PRO A 114 2.52 7.86 -1.00
CA PRO A 114 1.71 7.96 -2.21
C PRO A 114 0.71 6.80 -2.34
N HIS A 115 1.12 5.60 -1.92
CA HIS A 115 0.27 4.41 -1.89
C HIS A 115 -0.98 4.63 -1.06
N LEU A 116 -0.80 4.96 0.22
CA LEU A 116 -1.88 5.17 1.17
C LEU A 116 -2.74 6.38 0.82
N ILE A 117 -2.17 7.44 0.24
CA ILE A 117 -2.95 8.58 -0.25
C ILE A 117 -3.93 8.12 -1.32
N TYR A 118 -3.44 7.45 -2.36
CA TYR A 118 -4.30 7.01 -3.46
C TYR A 118 -5.38 6.05 -2.96
N ASP A 119 -5.00 5.06 -2.18
CA ASP A 119 -5.92 4.12 -1.58
C ASP A 119 -6.99 4.76 -0.71
N SER A 120 -6.60 5.72 0.14
CA SER A 120 -7.55 6.44 1.00
C SER A 120 -8.55 7.25 0.18
N LEU A 121 -8.13 7.79 -0.97
CA LEU A 121 -9.00 8.51 -1.90
C LEU A 121 -9.98 7.56 -2.60
N VAL A 122 -9.51 6.40 -3.06
CA VAL A 122 -10.34 5.39 -3.73
C VAL A 122 -11.37 4.79 -2.77
N VAL A 123 -10.94 4.45 -1.55
CA VAL A 123 -11.84 3.93 -0.50
C VAL A 123 -12.74 5.03 0.04
N GLY A 124 -12.33 6.29 -0.04
CA GLY A 124 -13.06 7.43 0.54
C GLY A 124 -12.90 7.56 2.06
N SER A 125 -11.89 6.92 2.65
CA SER A 125 -11.64 6.96 4.09
C SER A 125 -10.15 6.79 4.41
N PHE A 126 -9.54 7.85 4.95
CA PHE A 126 -8.18 7.79 5.49
C PHE A 126 -8.10 6.91 6.74
N VAL A 127 -9.14 6.97 7.58
CA VAL A 127 -9.20 6.21 8.85
C VAL A 127 -9.30 4.71 8.60
N PHE A 128 -9.84 4.29 7.44
CA PHE A 128 -9.85 2.88 7.06
C PHE A 128 -8.43 2.28 7.04
N TYR A 129 -7.43 3.03 6.63
CA TYR A 129 -6.03 2.57 6.64
C TYR A 129 -5.32 2.81 7.98
N SER A 130 -6.06 2.94 9.09
CA SER A 130 -5.49 2.72 10.43
C SER A 130 -5.63 1.24 10.79
N ILE A 131 -4.51 0.57 11.07
CA ILE A 131 -4.55 -0.85 11.50
C ILE A 131 -5.25 -1.00 12.85
N ILE A 132 -5.11 0.00 13.73
CA ILE A 132 -5.82 0.03 15.02
C ILE A 132 -7.32 0.13 14.77
N TYR A 133 -7.76 1.08 13.93
CA TYR A 133 -9.17 1.24 13.57
C TYR A 133 -9.74 -0.04 12.96
N ARG A 134 -9.05 -0.65 11.98
CA ARG A 134 -9.48 -1.91 11.38
C ARG A 134 -9.54 -3.02 12.41
N GLY A 135 -8.53 -3.19 13.26
CA GLY A 135 -8.55 -4.17 14.35
C GLY A 135 -9.76 -4.03 15.27
N LEU A 136 -10.11 -2.80 15.67
CA LEU A 136 -11.29 -2.50 16.50
C LEU A 136 -12.62 -2.77 15.78
N LYS A 137 -12.63 -2.72 14.44
CA LYS A 137 -13.79 -3.01 13.59
C LYS A 137 -13.77 -4.43 13.00
N GLY A 138 -12.87 -5.30 13.44
CA GLY A 138 -12.75 -6.67 12.95
C GLY A 138 -12.29 -6.77 11.49
N PHE A 139 -11.55 -5.75 11.01
CA PHE A 139 -11.03 -5.58 9.66
C PHE A 139 -12.08 -5.47 8.56
N VAL A 140 -13.35 -5.26 8.92
CA VAL A 140 -14.45 -5.14 7.95
C VAL A 140 -14.37 -3.79 7.25
N ASN A 141 -14.36 -3.81 5.92
CA ASN A 141 -14.56 -2.62 5.10
C ASN A 141 -16.07 -2.32 5.06
N ILE A 142 -16.45 -1.18 5.63
CA ILE A 142 -17.86 -0.80 5.89
C ILE A 142 -18.41 0.09 4.76
N ASN A 143 -17.66 0.28 3.68
CA ASN A 143 -18.08 1.09 2.52
C ASN A 143 -18.77 0.27 1.44
#